data_AF-Q5BWS3-F1
#
_entry.id   AF-Q5BWS3-F1
#
_cell.length_a   1.000
_cell.length_b   1.000
_cell.length_c   1.000
_cell.angle_alpha   90.00
_cell.angle_beta   90.00
_cell.angle_gamma   90.00
#
_symmetry.space_group_name_H-M   'P 1'
#
loop_
_entity.id
_entity.type
_entity.pdbx_description
1 polymer ?
#
loop_
_entity_poly.entity_id
_entity_poly.type
_entity_poly.pdbx_seq_one_letter_code
_entity_poly.pdbx_strand_id
1 'polypeptide(L)'
;FEKLNMTELENVKLDKKRLTDTTDIFQPLDYSFMSIKNLADLSACDPRILTSTNLEIKKSRNGKWISQTFKVNNNHIEDITSLPSLVNELFDNVSNLIWLDMSCNNIAHIPNLSL
;
A
#
# COMPACT_ATOMS: atom_id res chain seq x y z
N PHE A 1 -12.60 -31.32 -31.31
CA PHE A 1 -12.40 -30.42 -30.15
C PHE A 1 -11.63 -31.20 -29.10
N GLU A 2 -10.33 -30.94 -28.94
CA GLU A 2 -9.53 -31.58 -27.87
C GLU A 2 -9.97 -31.02 -26.51
N LYS A 3 -10.17 -31.92 -25.54
CA LYS A 3 -10.44 -31.56 -24.16
C LYS A 3 -9.09 -31.35 -23.46
N LEU A 4 -8.96 -30.21 -22.79
CA LEU A 4 -7.78 -29.90 -21.96
C LEU A 4 -7.59 -30.96 -20.87
N ASN A 5 -6.34 -31.28 -20.59
CA ASN A 5 -5.98 -32.17 -19.49
C ASN A 5 -6.08 -31.46 -18.13
N MET A 6 -6.01 -32.23 -17.04
CA MET A 6 -6.18 -31.69 -15.68
C MET A 6 -5.14 -30.63 -15.31
N THR A 7 -3.90 -30.77 -15.77
CA THR A 7 -2.83 -29.82 -15.51
C THR A 7 -3.07 -28.50 -16.25
N GLU A 8 -3.55 -28.57 -17.50
CA GLU A 8 -3.97 -27.39 -18.26
C GLU A 8 -5.18 -26.70 -17.64
N LEU A 9 -6.14 -27.46 -17.10
CA LEU A 9 -7.28 -26.92 -16.36
C LEU A 9 -6.86 -26.23 -15.06
N GLU A 10 -5.86 -26.76 -14.36
CA GLU A 10 -5.28 -26.16 -13.16
C GLU A 10 -4.50 -24.88 -13.49
N ASN A 11 -3.69 -24.88 -14.55
CA ASN A 11 -2.99 -23.69 -15.01
C ASN A 11 -3.97 -22.61 -15.48
N VAL A 12 -5.03 -22.95 -16.22
CA VAL A 12 -6.09 -22.02 -16.59
C VAL A 12 -6.82 -21.46 -15.36
N LYS A 13 -7.02 -22.26 -14.30
CA LYS A 13 -7.58 -21.77 -13.03
C LYS A 13 -6.62 -20.86 -12.28
N LEU A 14 -5.32 -21.15 -12.28
CA LEU A 14 -4.28 -20.30 -11.66
C LEU A 14 -4.11 -18.99 -12.42
N ASP A 15 -4.14 -19.01 -13.75
CA ASP A 15 -4.10 -17.82 -14.59
C ASP A 15 -5.36 -16.98 -14.43
N LYS A 16 -6.54 -17.61 -14.40
CA LYS A 16 -7.79 -16.92 -14.07
C LYS A 16 -7.77 -16.33 -12.66
N LYS A 17 -7.19 -17.04 -11.68
CA LYS A 17 -7.00 -16.54 -10.31
C LYS A 17 -6.06 -15.32 -10.28
N ARG A 18 -4.95 -15.36 -11.01
CA ARG A 18 -4.03 -14.21 -11.17
C ARG A 18 -4.70 -13.03 -11.90
N LEU A 19 -5.55 -13.29 -12.90
CA LEU A 19 -6.35 -12.28 -13.59
C LEU A 19 -7.47 -11.69 -12.70
N THR A 20 -7.98 -12.43 -11.73
CA THR A 20 -8.91 -11.91 -10.71
C THR A 20 -8.22 -11.27 -9.51
N ASP A 21 -6.94 -11.57 -9.27
CA ASP A 21 -6.14 -10.87 -8.25
C ASP A 21 -5.79 -9.42 -8.68
N THR A 22 -6.06 -9.05 -9.94
CA THR A 22 -5.89 -7.68 -10.46
C THR A 22 -7.12 -6.76 -10.31
N THR A 23 -8.22 -7.19 -9.66
CA THR A 23 -9.47 -6.40 -9.64
C THR A 23 -9.80 -5.70 -8.32
N ASP A 24 -9.07 -5.95 -7.24
CA ASP A 24 -9.30 -5.30 -5.94
C ASP A 24 -8.42 -4.03 -5.81
N ILE A 25 -8.80 -2.99 -6.57
CA ILE A 25 -8.23 -1.65 -6.43
C ILE A 25 -8.85 -1.02 -5.18
N PHE A 26 -8.01 -0.64 -4.22
CA PHE A 26 -8.45 0.05 -3.00
C PHE A 26 -8.09 1.52 -3.05
N GLN A 27 -8.70 2.31 -2.18
CA GLN A 27 -8.27 3.69 -2.00
C GLN A 27 -6.78 3.74 -1.62
N PRO A 28 -6.07 4.81 -2.01
CA PRO A 28 -4.76 5.09 -1.46
C PRO A 28 -4.82 5.11 0.06
N LEU A 29 -3.79 4.57 0.70
CA LEU A 29 -3.55 4.84 2.11
C LEU A 29 -3.08 6.29 2.22
N ASP A 30 -4.04 7.21 2.40
CA ASP A 30 -3.84 8.64 2.22
C ASP A 30 -3.67 9.39 3.55
N TYR A 31 -2.44 9.78 3.84
CA TYR A 31 -2.07 10.61 4.98
C TYR A 31 -1.62 12.03 4.55
N SER A 32 -2.04 12.48 3.38
CA SER A 32 -1.64 13.78 2.85
C SER A 32 -2.31 14.95 3.57
N PHE A 33 -1.60 16.07 3.73
CA PHE A 33 -2.13 17.29 4.38
C PHE A 33 -2.59 17.09 5.84
N MET A 34 -1.96 16.17 6.58
CA MET A 34 -2.30 15.87 7.97
C MET A 34 -1.36 16.53 8.98
N SER A 35 -0.42 17.37 8.52
CA SER A 35 0.59 18.04 9.36
C SER A 35 1.48 17.06 10.15
N ILE A 36 1.73 15.89 9.57
CA ILE A 36 2.55 14.83 10.19
C ILE A 36 4.00 15.27 10.26
N LYS A 37 4.64 15.05 11.41
CA LYS A 37 6.07 15.34 11.64
C LYS A 37 6.90 14.07 11.75
N ASN A 38 6.38 13.06 12.46
CA ASN A 38 7.07 11.80 12.67
C ASN A 38 6.33 10.67 11.99
N LEU A 39 7.06 9.84 11.23
CA LEU A 39 6.48 8.66 10.60
C LEU A 39 5.86 7.68 11.62
N ALA A 40 6.39 7.60 12.84
CA ALA A 40 5.85 6.73 13.89
C ALA A 40 4.41 7.07 14.30
N ASP A 41 3.95 8.30 14.06
CA ASP A 41 2.61 8.75 14.43
C ASP A 41 1.53 8.14 13.51
N LEU A 42 1.91 7.65 12.33
CA LEU A 42 0.99 7.12 11.31
C LEU A 42 0.22 5.87 11.78
N SER A 43 0.84 5.01 12.59
CA SER A 43 0.20 3.78 13.11
C SER A 43 -0.98 4.05 14.02
N ALA A 44 -1.00 5.21 14.67
CA ALA A 44 -2.07 5.65 15.57
C ALA A 44 -3.11 6.55 14.87
N CYS A 45 -2.87 6.92 13.62
CA CYS A 45 -3.72 7.85 12.87
C CYS A 45 -4.54 7.09 11.82
N ASP A 46 -5.82 7.45 11.71
CA ASP A 46 -6.65 6.99 10.60
C ASP A 46 -6.30 7.78 9.32
N PRO A 47 -6.20 7.10 8.16
CA PRO A 47 -5.97 7.77 6.90
C PRO A 47 -7.21 8.59 6.49
N ARG A 48 -6.99 9.56 5.63
CA ARG A 48 -8.07 10.29 4.97
C ARG A 48 -8.89 9.36 4.09
N ILE A 49 -10.20 9.54 4.15
CA ILE A 49 -11.17 8.83 3.31
C ILE A 49 -11.54 9.73 2.13
N LEU A 50 -11.33 9.25 0.90
CA LEU A 50 -11.68 9.96 -0.33
C LEU A 50 -13.10 9.59 -0.75
N THR A 51 -14.06 10.41 -0.32
CA THR A 51 -15.50 10.21 -0.60
C THR A 51 -15.89 10.44 -2.06
N SER A 52 -14.99 11.02 -2.86
CA SER A 52 -15.19 11.24 -4.31
C SER A 52 -14.94 9.98 -5.16
N THR A 53 -14.57 8.86 -4.53
CA THR A 53 -14.29 7.59 -5.21
C THR A 53 -15.22 6.49 -4.70
N ASN A 54 -15.57 5.53 -5.56
CA ASN A 54 -16.30 4.32 -5.15
C ASN A 54 -15.37 3.21 -4.65
N LEU A 55 -14.08 3.51 -4.46
CA LEU A 55 -13.10 2.53 -4.00
C LEU A 55 -13.27 2.30 -2.49
N GLU A 56 -13.01 1.09 -2.04
CA GLU A 56 -13.08 0.75 -0.62
C GLU A 56 -11.76 1.07 0.09
N ILE A 57 -11.86 1.33 1.40
CA ILE A 57 -10.74 1.25 2.33
C ILE A 57 -10.87 -0.06 3.08
N LYS A 58 -9.81 -0.88 3.08
CA LYS A 58 -9.87 -2.24 3.60
C LYS A 58 -8.69 -2.56 4.50
N LYS A 59 -8.98 -3.30 5.57
CA LYS A 59 -7.97 -3.95 6.42
C LYS A 59 -8.03 -5.46 6.25
N SER A 60 -6.89 -6.11 6.37
CA SER A 60 -6.77 -7.57 6.44
C SER A 60 -7.24 -8.08 7.80
N ARG A 61 -7.29 -9.41 7.96
CA ARG A 61 -7.60 -10.06 9.24
C ARG A 61 -6.58 -9.72 10.34
N ASN A 62 -5.38 -9.29 9.96
CA ASN A 62 -4.33 -8.88 10.88
C ASN A 62 -4.41 -7.39 11.25
N GLY A 63 -5.45 -6.69 10.79
CA GLY A 63 -5.64 -5.25 11.05
C GLY A 63 -4.74 -4.32 10.21
N LYS A 64 -3.98 -4.88 9.26
CA LYS A 64 -3.12 -4.12 8.34
C LYS A 64 -3.90 -3.63 7.12
N TRP A 65 -3.50 -2.51 6.55
CA TRP A 65 -4.14 -1.92 5.37
C TRP A 65 -3.86 -2.74 4.11
N ILE A 66 -4.89 -2.85 3.27
CA ILE A 66 -4.79 -3.41 1.92
C ILE A 66 -4.93 -2.24 0.94
N SER A 67 -3.81 -1.81 0.37
CA SER A 67 -3.75 -0.76 -0.65
C SER A 67 -2.47 -0.92 -1.47
N GLN A 68 -2.50 -0.47 -2.71
CA GLN A 68 -1.32 -0.45 -3.59
C GLN A 68 -0.64 0.93 -3.63
N THR A 69 -1.23 1.94 -2.99
CA THR A 69 -0.75 3.33 -3.02
C THR A 69 -0.58 3.87 -1.60
N PHE A 70 0.60 4.41 -1.30
CA PHE A 70 0.87 5.11 -0.05
C PHE A 70 1.11 6.59 -0.34
N LYS A 71 0.28 7.46 0.24
CA LYS A 71 0.43 8.91 0.14
C LYS A 71 0.71 9.48 1.52
N VAL A 72 1.84 10.15 1.67
CA VAL A 72 2.22 10.89 2.87
C VAL A 72 2.78 12.27 2.50
N ASN A 73 2.41 12.75 1.32
CA ASN A 73 2.83 14.03 0.77
C ASN A 73 2.14 15.23 1.44
N ASN A 74 2.72 16.43 1.30
CA ASN A 74 2.22 17.66 1.92
C ASN A 74 2.13 17.55 3.45
N ASN A 75 3.20 17.10 4.07
CA ASN A 75 3.38 17.04 5.53
C ASN A 75 4.70 17.73 5.92
N HIS A 76 5.16 17.53 7.15
CA HIS A 76 6.38 18.15 7.70
C HIS A 76 7.43 17.10 8.09
N ILE A 77 7.46 15.97 7.37
CA ILE A 77 8.37 14.86 7.69
C ILE A 77 9.79 15.23 7.28
N GLU A 78 10.73 15.09 8.21
CA GLU A 78 12.16 15.35 7.99
C GLU A 78 12.97 14.05 7.90
N ASP A 79 12.64 13.08 8.77
CA ASP A 79 13.32 11.78 8.87
C ASP A 79 12.44 10.65 8.32
N ILE A 80 13.02 9.87 7.41
CA ILE A 80 12.39 8.69 6.79
C ILE A 80 13.10 7.38 7.11
N THR A 81 14.01 7.37 8.09
CA THR A 81 14.78 6.19 8.51
C THR A 81 13.88 5.02 8.90
N SER A 82 12.73 5.29 9.53
CA SER A 82 11.78 4.26 9.97
C SER A 82 10.81 3.79 8.88
N LEU A 83 10.89 4.34 7.65
CA LEU A 83 9.94 4.03 6.58
C LEU A 83 9.82 2.53 6.27
N PRO A 84 10.90 1.74 6.15
CA PRO A 84 10.76 0.30 5.86
C PRO A 84 10.01 -0.46 6.97
N SER A 85 10.28 -0.13 8.24
CA SER A 85 9.60 -0.75 9.37
C SER A 85 8.13 -0.35 9.42
N LEU A 86 7.84 0.95 9.22
CA LEU A 86 6.47 1.46 9.19
C LEU A 86 5.64 0.84 8.07
N VAL A 87 6.20 0.73 6.86
CA VAL A 87 5.49 0.13 5.73
C VAL A 87 5.18 -1.34 6.00
N ASN A 88 6.11 -2.08 6.63
CA ASN A 88 5.84 -3.45 7.08
C ASN A 88 4.79 -3.53 8.19
N GLU A 89 4.68 -2.52 9.05
CA GLU A 89 3.66 -2.44 10.09
C GLU A 89 2.27 -2.15 9.49
N LEU A 90 2.19 -1.16 8.59
CA LEU A 90 0.94 -0.66 8.02
C LEU A 90 0.34 -1.59 6.96
N PHE A 91 1.15 -2.17 6.08
CA PHE A 91 0.66 -2.89 4.90
C PHE A 91 0.65 -4.40 5.13
N ASP A 92 -0.43 -5.05 4.69
CA ASP A 92 -0.56 -6.51 4.79
C ASP A 92 0.44 -7.24 3.87
N ASN A 93 0.70 -6.69 2.69
CA ASN A 93 1.72 -7.17 1.76
C ASN A 93 2.43 -5.99 1.08
N VAL A 94 3.64 -5.68 1.55
CA VAL A 94 4.47 -4.59 1.01
C VAL A 94 4.82 -4.79 -0.47
N SER A 95 4.89 -6.03 -0.95
CA SER A 95 5.19 -6.32 -2.36
C SER A 95 4.09 -5.84 -3.31
N ASN A 96 2.91 -5.50 -2.80
CA ASN A 96 1.80 -4.95 -3.57
C ASN A 96 1.84 -3.41 -3.66
N LEU A 97 2.79 -2.74 -3.00
CA LEU A 97 2.94 -1.29 -3.07
C LEU A 97 3.53 -0.90 -4.44
N ILE A 98 2.73 -0.24 -5.28
CA ILE A 98 3.13 0.19 -6.63
C ILE A 98 3.36 1.69 -6.74
N TRP A 99 2.86 2.47 -5.78
CA TRP A 99 2.99 3.92 -5.77
C TRP A 99 3.27 4.44 -4.36
N LEU A 100 4.29 5.29 -4.24
CA LEU A 100 4.67 6.01 -3.02
C LEU A 100 4.82 7.49 -3.34
N ASP A 101 4.04 8.34 -2.66
CA ASP A 101 4.16 9.79 -2.75
C ASP A 101 4.56 10.39 -1.39
N MET A 102 5.79 10.87 -1.32
CA MET A 102 6.35 11.60 -0.16
C MET A 102 6.68 13.06 -0.51
N SER A 103 6.19 13.56 -1.65
CA SER A 103 6.48 14.92 -2.11
C SER A 103 6.00 15.99 -1.12
N CYS A 104 6.55 17.20 -1.21
CA CYS A 104 6.16 18.33 -0.34
C CYS A 104 6.27 18.01 1.17
N ASN A 105 7.35 17.31 1.54
CA ASN A 105 7.81 17.16 2.93
C ASN A 105 9.12 17.94 3.14
N ASN A 106 9.70 17.88 4.34
CA ASN A 106 10.96 18.52 4.71
C ASN A 106 12.16 17.54 4.65
N ILE A 107 12.09 16.50 3.81
CA ILE A 107 13.10 15.44 3.71
C ILE A 107 14.35 16.01 3.05
N ALA A 108 15.42 16.18 3.83
CA ALA A 108 16.70 16.68 3.34
C ALA A 108 17.63 15.58 2.81
N HIS A 109 17.47 14.36 3.33
CA HIS A 109 18.38 13.25 3.06
C HIS A 109 17.61 11.93 2.93
N ILE A 110 18.04 11.09 2.00
CA ILE A 110 17.61 9.69 1.92
C ILE A 110 18.60 8.87 2.75
N PRO A 111 18.15 8.17 3.80
CA PRO A 111 19.04 7.42 4.67
C PRO A 111 19.68 6.26 3.92
N ASN A 112 20.98 6.03 4.15
CA ASN A 112 21.64 4.81 3.73
C ASN A 112 21.36 3.73 4.77
N LEU A 113 20.39 2.87 4.48
CA LEU A 113 20.07 1.71 5.30
C LEU A 113 20.89 0.54 4.77
N SER A 114 21.94 0.16 5.49
CA SER A 114 22.61 -1.12 5.25
C SER A 114 21.63 -2.25 5.59
N LEU A 115 21.03 -2.84 4.56
CA LEU A 115 20.17 -4.02 4.60
C LEU A 115 21.01 -5.30 4.66
#